data_AF-A0A3C1T2N6-F1
#
_entry.id   AF-A0A3C1T2N6-F1
#
_cell.length_a   1.000
_cell.length_b   1.000
_cell.length_c   1.000
_cell.angle_alpha   90.00
_cell.angle_beta   90.00
_cell.angle_gamma   90.00
#
_symmetry.space_group_name_H-M   'P 1'
#
loop_
_entity.id
_entity.type
_entity.pdbx_description
1 polymer ?
#
loop_
_entity_poly.entity_id
_entity_poly.type
_entity_poly.pdbx_seq_one_letter_code
_entity_poly.pdbx_strand_id
1 'polypeptide(L)'
;MREARFIKENADKWKSYQHSPSGNPDEMAERFITLIDDLSYAKTFYPKSKVTRWINGIAAAIYQGIYKNKKEKYSNLFRFWKFELPLLFRKYHRIFLFTTLVFLLFVGIGVFSAMNNEGFVRGVLGDDYVNMTEENIAKGDPFGVYKGGSAFNMFVYIAINNIFIAFMFVLGGFLLGIPTLFRWPVLKVAGLWDTGMMLGTFQYMFFSHGLGIKSILVIWIHGT
;
A
#
# COMPACT_ATOMS: atom_id res chain seq x y z
N MET A 1 17.98 -53.31 11.59
CA MET A 1 18.36 -53.79 10.23
C MET A 1 19.89 -53.79 10.11
N ARG A 2 20.52 -54.59 9.25
CA ARG A 2 21.96 -54.41 8.91
C ARG A 2 22.09 -53.32 7.84
N GLU A 3 23.16 -52.53 7.89
CA GLU A 3 23.36 -51.38 6.99
C GLU A 3 23.21 -51.76 5.51
N ALA A 4 23.82 -52.87 5.08
CA ALA A 4 23.74 -53.34 3.70
C ALA A 4 22.29 -53.60 3.22
N ARG A 5 21.42 -54.07 4.12
CA ARG A 5 19.99 -54.31 3.80
C ARG A 5 19.23 -52.98 3.74
N PHE A 6 19.51 -52.06 4.65
CA PHE A 6 18.93 -50.70 4.63
C PHE A 6 19.25 -49.95 3.34
N ILE A 7 20.51 -50.05 2.88
CA ILE A 7 20.94 -49.52 1.59
C ILE A 7 20.18 -50.20 0.45
N LYS A 8 20.15 -51.54 0.42
CA LYS A 8 19.52 -52.29 -0.67
C LYS A 8 18.03 -51.96 -0.83
N GLU A 9 17.31 -51.73 0.27
CA GLU A 9 15.87 -51.44 0.23
C GLU A 9 15.56 -49.99 -0.20
N ASN A 10 16.47 -49.04 0.01
CA ASN A 10 16.17 -47.61 -0.19
C ASN A 10 17.03 -46.90 -1.25
N ALA A 11 18.10 -47.52 -1.76
CA ALA A 11 19.05 -46.88 -2.67
C ALA A 11 18.39 -46.38 -3.97
N ASP A 12 17.47 -47.17 -4.55
CA ASP A 12 16.77 -46.78 -5.79
C ASP A 12 15.87 -45.56 -5.56
N LYS A 13 15.18 -45.52 -4.41
CA LYS A 13 14.37 -44.38 -3.97
C LYS A 13 15.23 -43.11 -3.84
N TRP A 14 16.34 -43.18 -3.11
CA TRP A 14 17.25 -42.03 -2.95
C TRP A 14 17.85 -41.58 -4.29
N LYS A 15 18.21 -42.53 -5.16
CA LYS A 15 18.72 -42.22 -6.50
C LYS A 15 17.67 -41.50 -7.36
N SER A 16 16.42 -41.92 -7.29
CA SER A 16 15.30 -41.26 -7.99
C SER A 16 15.10 -39.82 -7.50
N TYR A 17 15.17 -39.59 -6.20
CA TYR A 17 15.00 -38.25 -5.62
C TYR A 17 16.15 -37.31 -6.03
N GLN A 18 17.36 -37.85 -6.17
CA GLN A 18 18.54 -37.08 -6.59
C GLN A 18 18.53 -36.75 -8.09
N HIS A 19 18.10 -37.67 -8.96
CA HIS A 19 18.24 -37.54 -10.42
C HIS A 19 16.97 -37.07 -11.11
N SER A 20 15.84 -37.05 -10.42
CA SER A 20 14.55 -36.65 -11.00
C SER A 20 13.83 -35.66 -10.09
N PRO A 21 14.27 -34.40 -10.03
CA PRO A 21 13.60 -33.36 -9.26
C PRO A 21 12.16 -33.18 -9.77
N SER A 22 11.17 -33.22 -8.87
CA SER A 22 9.78 -32.91 -9.26
C SER A 22 9.57 -31.40 -9.37
N GLY A 23 8.77 -30.97 -10.33
CA GLY A 23 8.28 -29.58 -10.43
C GLY A 23 7.02 -29.32 -9.58
N ASN A 24 6.41 -30.36 -9.01
CA ASN A 24 5.25 -30.27 -8.14
C ASN A 24 5.70 -30.06 -6.68
N PRO A 25 5.33 -28.94 -6.03
CA PRO A 25 5.68 -28.66 -4.63
C PRO A 25 5.21 -29.73 -3.64
N ASP A 26 4.02 -30.31 -3.85
CA ASP A 26 3.45 -31.30 -2.92
C ASP A 26 4.25 -32.60 -2.96
N GLU A 27 4.61 -33.04 -4.18
CA GLU A 27 5.46 -34.21 -4.39
C GLU A 27 6.88 -33.97 -3.84
N MET A 28 7.42 -32.77 -4.00
CA MET A 28 8.71 -32.41 -3.37
C MET A 28 8.65 -32.47 -1.85
N ALA A 29 7.56 -32.01 -1.22
CA ALA A 29 7.37 -32.05 0.22
C ALA A 29 7.26 -33.49 0.73
N GLU A 30 6.50 -34.36 0.06
CA GLU A 30 6.36 -35.77 0.42
C GLU A 30 7.69 -36.52 0.32
N ARG A 31 8.44 -36.30 -0.76
CA ARG A 31 9.79 -36.85 -0.93
C ARG A 31 10.75 -36.37 0.15
N PHE A 32 10.65 -35.10 0.55
CA PHE A 32 11.45 -34.53 1.63
C PHE A 32 11.14 -35.18 2.98
N ILE A 33 9.86 -35.32 3.35
CA ILE A 33 9.43 -35.98 4.60
C ILE A 33 9.99 -37.40 4.66
N THR A 34 9.76 -38.18 3.59
CA THR A 34 10.27 -39.56 3.49
C THR A 34 11.79 -39.64 3.68
N LEU A 35 12.52 -38.69 3.11
CA LEU A 35 13.97 -38.67 3.16
C LEU A 35 14.51 -38.20 4.53
N ILE A 36 13.77 -37.37 5.26
CA ILE A 36 14.08 -37.01 6.64
C ILE A 36 13.90 -38.19 7.59
N ASP A 37 12.88 -39.03 7.37
CA ASP A 37 12.68 -40.25 8.15
C ASP A 37 13.84 -41.23 7.95
N ASP A 38 14.22 -41.48 6.69
CA ASP A 38 15.39 -42.31 6.36
C ASP A 38 16.69 -41.75 6.95
N LEU A 39 16.86 -40.42 6.90
CA LEU A 39 18.03 -39.75 7.47
C LEU A 39 18.07 -39.89 9.00
N SER A 40 16.93 -39.78 9.66
CA SER A 40 16.82 -39.94 11.11
C SER A 40 17.18 -41.36 11.54
N TYR A 41 16.70 -42.37 10.80
CA TYR A 41 17.11 -43.76 11.00
C TYR A 41 18.61 -43.94 10.78
N ALA A 42 19.15 -43.43 9.67
CA ALA A 42 20.56 -43.54 9.33
C ALA A 42 21.49 -42.84 10.34
N LYS A 43 21.08 -41.70 10.90
CA LYS A 43 21.82 -41.00 11.96
C LYS A 43 21.85 -41.80 13.27
N THR A 44 20.74 -42.45 13.63
CA THR A 44 20.65 -43.25 14.86
C THR A 44 21.50 -44.52 14.78
N PHE A 45 21.39 -45.27 13.69
CA PHE A 45 22.00 -46.61 13.59
C PHE A 45 23.35 -46.63 12.85
N TYR A 46 23.59 -45.67 11.95
CA TYR A 46 24.80 -45.62 11.10
C TYR A 46 25.44 -44.21 11.04
N PRO A 47 25.70 -43.53 12.17
CA PRO A 47 26.04 -42.11 12.22
C PRO A 47 27.29 -41.72 11.41
N LYS A 48 28.28 -42.63 11.28
CA LYS A 48 29.55 -42.38 10.58
C LYS A 48 29.56 -42.89 9.13
N SER A 49 28.45 -43.43 8.64
CA SER A 49 28.37 -44.03 7.30
C SER A 49 28.45 -42.99 6.18
N LYS A 50 28.97 -43.42 5.01
CA LYS A 50 28.85 -42.67 3.76
C LYS A 50 27.40 -42.48 3.32
N VAL A 51 26.53 -43.43 3.64
CA VAL A 51 25.10 -43.40 3.30
C VAL A 51 24.39 -42.27 4.03
N THR A 52 24.64 -42.13 5.33
CA THR A 52 24.09 -41.05 6.15
C THR A 52 24.48 -39.68 5.60
N ARG A 53 25.73 -39.52 5.15
CA ARG A 53 26.18 -38.30 4.46
C ARG A 53 25.48 -38.09 3.12
N TRP A 54 25.29 -39.15 2.34
CA TRP A 54 24.61 -39.08 1.04
C TRP A 54 23.15 -38.64 1.17
N ILE A 55 22.37 -39.28 2.05
CA ILE A 55 20.96 -38.93 2.31
C ILE A 55 20.87 -37.48 2.81
N ASN A 56 21.76 -37.07 3.73
CA ASN A 56 21.81 -35.69 4.22
C ASN A 56 22.05 -34.67 3.09
N GLY A 57 22.90 -35.02 2.10
CA GLY A 57 23.13 -34.19 0.92
C GLY A 57 21.88 -34.02 0.05
N ILE A 58 21.13 -35.10 -0.17
CA ILE A 58 19.86 -35.05 -0.92
C ILE A 58 18.84 -34.20 -0.15
N ALA A 59 18.74 -34.36 1.18
CA ALA A 59 17.82 -33.61 2.03
C ALA A 59 18.09 -32.11 1.95
N ALA A 60 19.37 -31.74 2.07
CA ALA A 60 19.81 -30.35 1.97
C ALA A 60 19.50 -29.74 0.59
N ALA A 61 19.69 -30.50 -0.49
CA ALA A 61 19.39 -30.03 -1.84
C ALA A 61 17.88 -29.80 -2.05
N ILE A 62 17.02 -30.72 -1.60
CA ILE A 62 15.57 -30.56 -1.68
C ILE A 62 15.10 -29.40 -0.80
N TYR A 63 15.60 -29.30 0.44
CA TYR A 63 15.29 -28.20 1.34
C TYR A 63 15.64 -26.84 0.73
N GLN A 64 16.84 -26.72 0.16
CA GLN A 64 17.25 -25.52 -0.56
C GLN A 64 16.37 -25.25 -1.78
N GLY A 65 15.89 -26.28 -2.49
CA GLY A 65 14.96 -26.14 -3.60
C GLY A 65 13.58 -25.60 -3.19
N ILE A 66 13.02 -26.10 -2.09
CA ILE A 66 11.73 -25.64 -1.53
C ILE A 66 11.85 -24.19 -1.02
N TYR A 67 12.94 -23.89 -0.31
CA TYR A 67 13.18 -22.57 0.29
C TYR A 67 13.90 -21.57 -0.64
N LYS A 68 14.24 -21.96 -1.87
CA LYS A 68 14.76 -21.00 -2.85
C LYS A 68 13.61 -20.06 -3.17
N ASN A 69 13.73 -18.81 -2.69
CA ASN A 69 12.78 -17.74 -2.96
C ASN A 69 12.30 -17.82 -4.41
N LYS A 70 11.00 -18.09 -4.57
CA LYS A 70 10.34 -18.05 -5.87
C LYS A 70 10.58 -16.64 -6.40
N LYS A 71 11.40 -16.49 -7.44
CA LYS A 71 11.54 -15.22 -8.14
C LYS A 71 10.15 -14.91 -8.69
N GLU A 72 9.41 -14.05 -8.01
CA GLU A 72 8.16 -13.48 -8.51
C GLU A 72 8.45 -12.99 -9.93
N LYS A 73 7.78 -13.58 -10.91
CA LYS A 73 8.03 -13.27 -12.32
C LYS A 73 7.63 -11.81 -12.53
N TYR A 74 8.42 -11.03 -13.27
CA TYR A 74 8.03 -9.68 -13.72
C TYR A 74 6.63 -9.63 -14.38
N SER A 75 6.11 -10.77 -14.86
CA SER A 75 4.72 -10.92 -15.31
C SER A 75 3.67 -10.54 -14.26
N ASN A 76 4.00 -10.58 -12.98
CA ASN A 76 3.09 -10.28 -11.88
C ASN A 76 2.85 -8.78 -11.73
N LEU A 77 3.82 -7.93 -12.07
CA LEU A 77 3.61 -6.49 -12.13
C LEU A 77 2.63 -6.13 -13.26
N PHE A 78 2.81 -6.72 -14.45
CA PHE A 78 1.87 -6.51 -15.56
C PHE A 78 0.46 -7.02 -15.22
N ARG A 79 0.36 -8.19 -14.59
CA ARG A 79 -0.92 -8.74 -14.15
C ARG A 79 -1.59 -7.85 -13.10
N PHE A 80 -0.82 -7.34 -12.15
CA PHE A 80 -1.30 -6.43 -11.12
C PHE A 80 -1.96 -5.19 -11.73
N TRP A 81 -1.23 -4.48 -12.60
CA TRP A 81 -1.75 -3.25 -13.22
C TRP A 81 -2.90 -3.50 -14.20
N LYS A 82 -2.84 -4.58 -14.99
CA LYS A 82 -3.84 -4.85 -16.03
C LYS A 82 -5.12 -5.49 -15.50
N PHE A 83 -5.03 -6.35 -14.48
CA PHE A 83 -6.16 -7.15 -14.03
C PHE A 83 -6.47 -6.92 -12.56
N GLU A 84 -5.50 -7.09 -11.65
CA GLU A 84 -5.80 -7.11 -10.21
C GLU A 84 -6.28 -5.74 -9.71
N LEU A 85 -5.57 -4.66 -10.06
CA LEU A 85 -5.92 -3.31 -9.64
C LEU A 85 -7.27 -2.85 -10.23
N PRO A 86 -7.55 -2.95 -11.55
CA PRO A 86 -8.84 -2.56 -12.09
C PRO A 86 -10.02 -3.39 -11.55
N LEU A 87 -9.83 -4.70 -11.37
CA LEU A 87 -10.86 -5.57 -10.78
C LEU A 87 -11.11 -5.23 -9.31
N LEU A 88 -10.07 -4.85 -8.56
CA LEU A 88 -10.20 -4.37 -7.19
C LEU A 88 -11.05 -3.10 -7.13
N PHE A 89 -10.77 -2.11 -7.99
CA PHE A 89 -11.61 -0.90 -8.07
C PHE A 89 -13.05 -1.26 -8.39
N ARG A 90 -13.29 -2.10 -9.41
CA ARG A 90 -14.64 -2.53 -9.80
C ARG A 90 -15.40 -3.19 -8.65
N LYS A 91 -14.72 -4.01 -7.84
CA LYS A 91 -15.31 -4.65 -6.65
C LYS A 91 -15.82 -3.61 -5.64
N TYR A 92 -15.15 -2.47 -5.51
CA TYR A 92 -15.43 -1.44 -4.51
C TYR A 92 -16.05 -0.15 -5.06
N HIS A 93 -16.50 -0.11 -6.33
CA HIS A 93 -17.13 1.08 -6.93
C HIS A 93 -18.26 1.68 -6.09
N ARG A 94 -19.08 0.85 -5.44
CA ARG A 94 -20.17 1.34 -4.57
C ARG A 94 -19.63 2.11 -3.36
N ILE A 95 -18.52 1.64 -2.78
CA ILE A 95 -17.88 2.30 -1.63
C ILE A 95 -17.24 3.61 -2.09
N PHE A 96 -16.52 3.60 -3.22
CA PHE A 96 -15.98 4.82 -3.81
C PHE A 96 -17.07 5.85 -4.11
N LEU A 97 -18.17 5.43 -4.73
CA LEU A 97 -19.30 6.33 -5.00
C LEU A 97 -19.86 6.92 -3.71
N PHE A 98 -20.08 6.08 -2.68
CA PHE A 98 -20.56 6.55 -1.39
C PHE A 98 -19.61 7.59 -0.76
N THR A 99 -18.31 7.29 -0.68
CA THR A 99 -17.34 8.22 -0.08
C THR A 99 -17.18 9.49 -0.91
N THR A 100 -17.25 9.42 -2.25
CA THR A 100 -17.26 10.60 -3.12
C THR A 100 -18.50 11.46 -2.88
N LEU A 101 -19.69 10.88 -2.77
CA LEU A 101 -20.91 11.64 -2.49
C LEU A 101 -20.86 12.32 -1.11
N VAL A 102 -20.38 11.61 -0.09
CA VAL A 102 -20.19 12.20 1.25
C VAL A 102 -19.15 13.32 1.22
N PHE A 103 -18.05 13.14 0.50
CA PHE A 103 -17.03 14.18 0.35
C PHE A 103 -17.60 15.42 -0.37
N LEU A 104 -18.33 15.23 -1.47
CA LEU A 104 -18.99 16.31 -2.20
C LEU A 104 -20.03 17.04 -1.34
N LEU A 105 -20.74 16.33 -0.46
CA LEU A 105 -21.62 16.95 0.52
C LEU A 105 -20.85 17.88 1.45
N PHE A 106 -19.70 17.45 1.98
CA PHE A 106 -18.85 18.29 2.84
C PHE A 106 -18.26 19.50 2.10
N VAL A 107 -17.87 19.32 0.84
CA VAL A 107 -17.48 20.43 -0.04
C VAL A 107 -18.63 21.42 -0.22
N GLY A 108 -19.84 20.93 -0.51
CA GLY A 108 -21.03 21.75 -0.64
C GLY A 108 -21.37 22.53 0.63
N ILE A 109 -21.24 21.91 1.81
CA ILE A 109 -21.36 22.59 3.10
C ILE A 109 -20.31 23.70 3.23
N GLY A 110 -19.04 23.42 2.91
CA GLY A 110 -17.98 24.43 2.94
C GLY A 110 -18.27 25.64 2.05
N VAL A 111 -18.68 25.41 0.80
CA VAL A 111 -19.09 26.48 -0.13
C VAL A 111 -20.26 27.28 0.43
N PHE A 112 -21.33 26.60 0.85
CA PHE A 112 -22.53 27.27 1.36
C PHE A 112 -22.25 28.09 2.62
N SER A 113 -21.45 27.57 3.55
CA SER A 113 -21.07 28.30 4.76
C SER A 113 -20.18 29.50 4.45
N ALA A 114 -19.25 29.36 3.50
CA ALA A 114 -18.38 30.45 3.07
C ALA A 114 -19.15 31.58 2.33
N MET A 115 -20.21 31.23 1.58
CA MET A 115 -21.11 32.20 0.94
C MET A 115 -21.83 33.12 1.92
N ASN A 116 -22.19 32.60 3.09
CA ASN A 116 -23.05 33.30 4.04
C ASN A 116 -22.27 33.99 5.17
N ASN A 117 -20.98 33.71 5.35
CA ASN A 117 -20.20 34.23 6.48
C ASN A 117 -18.70 34.35 6.14
N GLU A 118 -18.19 35.58 6.03
CA GLU A 118 -16.76 35.82 5.82
C GLU A 118 -15.88 35.32 6.99
N GLY A 119 -16.39 35.39 8.23
CA GLY A 119 -15.70 34.85 9.40
C GLY A 119 -15.54 33.33 9.33
N PHE A 120 -16.41 32.62 8.61
CA PHE A 120 -16.25 31.18 8.37
C PHE A 120 -15.04 30.89 7.47
N VAL A 121 -14.81 31.72 6.45
CA VAL A 121 -13.65 31.57 5.55
C VAL A 121 -12.35 31.66 6.35
N ARG A 122 -12.24 32.69 7.19
CA ARG A 122 -11.07 32.89 8.07
C ARG A 122 -10.95 31.80 9.13
N GLY A 123 -12.06 31.30 9.68
CA GLY A 123 -12.04 30.19 10.63
C GLY A 123 -11.56 28.85 10.04
N VAL A 124 -11.80 28.61 8.75
CA VAL A 124 -11.40 27.36 8.07
C VAL A 124 -10.00 27.46 7.47
N LEU A 125 -9.66 28.58 6.80
CA LEU A 125 -8.39 28.75 6.09
C LEU A 125 -7.31 29.41 6.94
N GLY A 126 -7.68 30.11 8.01
CA GLY A 126 -6.79 30.94 8.82
C GLY A 126 -6.59 32.35 8.23
N ASP A 127 -6.40 33.33 9.11
CA ASP A 127 -6.25 34.73 8.72
C ASP A 127 -5.02 34.96 7.82
N ASP A 128 -3.90 34.32 8.15
CA ASP A 128 -2.66 34.46 7.38
C ASP A 128 -2.84 34.00 5.93
N TYR A 129 -3.52 32.88 5.71
CA TYR A 129 -3.74 32.33 4.38
C TYR A 129 -4.67 33.22 3.55
N VAL A 130 -5.75 33.70 4.17
CA VAL A 130 -6.70 34.62 3.54
C VAL A 130 -5.99 35.92 3.17
N ASN A 131 -5.31 36.56 4.12
CA ASN A 131 -4.62 37.83 3.89
C ASN A 131 -3.55 37.71 2.80
N MET A 132 -2.73 36.66 2.82
CA MET A 132 -1.74 36.38 1.78
C MET A 132 -2.41 36.22 0.40
N THR A 133 -3.55 35.53 0.34
CA THR A 133 -4.26 35.30 -0.93
C THR A 133 -4.85 36.60 -1.47
N GLU A 134 -5.47 37.41 -0.63
CA GLU A 134 -5.98 38.74 -0.99
C GLU A 134 -4.85 39.66 -1.48
N GLU A 135 -3.71 39.68 -0.81
CA GLU A 135 -2.53 40.43 -1.24
C GLU A 135 -2.01 39.98 -2.62
N ASN A 136 -1.96 38.67 -2.84
CA ASN A 136 -1.54 38.07 -4.10
C ASN A 136 -2.51 38.45 -5.24
N ILE A 137 -3.82 38.42 -4.97
CA ILE A 137 -4.85 38.87 -5.91
C ILE A 137 -4.65 40.36 -6.23
N ALA A 138 -4.44 41.21 -5.21
CA ALA A 138 -4.22 42.65 -5.39
C ALA A 138 -2.95 42.96 -6.19
N LYS A 139 -1.89 42.15 -6.05
CA LYS A 139 -0.64 42.25 -6.82
C LYS A 139 -0.75 41.69 -8.25
N GLY A 140 -1.90 41.14 -8.64
CA GLY A 140 -2.12 40.53 -9.94
C GLY A 140 -1.52 39.14 -10.11
N ASP A 141 -1.08 38.50 -9.01
CA ASP A 141 -0.57 37.12 -8.99
C ASP A 141 -1.32 36.23 -7.98
N PRO A 142 -2.61 35.90 -8.22
CA PRO A 142 -3.46 35.18 -7.25
C PRO A 142 -2.92 33.83 -6.77
N PHE A 143 -2.01 33.22 -7.53
CA PHE A 143 -1.46 31.88 -7.28
C PHE A 143 0.01 31.93 -6.86
N GLY A 144 0.50 33.10 -6.43
CA GLY A 144 1.89 33.32 -6.02
C GLY A 144 2.37 32.38 -4.91
N VAL A 145 1.46 31.88 -4.06
CA VAL A 145 1.75 30.90 -3.01
C VAL A 145 2.38 29.60 -3.54
N TYR A 146 2.06 29.20 -4.78
CA TYR A 146 2.56 27.95 -5.38
C TYR A 146 3.91 28.08 -6.08
N LYS A 147 4.46 29.31 -6.16
CA LYS A 147 5.71 29.58 -6.91
C LYS A 147 6.98 29.48 -6.04
N GLY A 148 6.85 29.21 -4.74
CA GLY A 148 7.96 29.16 -3.79
C GLY A 148 8.47 27.75 -3.51
N GLY A 149 9.80 27.58 -3.51
CA GLY A 149 10.49 26.39 -3.00
C GLY A 149 11.07 25.43 -4.06
N SER A 150 11.87 24.47 -3.60
CA SER A 150 12.38 23.39 -4.45
C SER A 150 11.26 22.40 -4.75
N ALA A 151 10.94 22.21 -6.03
CA ALA A 151 9.91 21.27 -6.48
C ALA A 151 10.13 19.84 -5.96
N PHE A 152 11.40 19.41 -5.84
CA PHE A 152 11.74 18.09 -5.30
C PHE A 152 11.43 17.99 -3.80
N ASN A 153 11.76 19.02 -3.02
CA ASN A 153 11.48 19.03 -1.58
C ASN A 153 9.98 19.03 -1.31
N MET A 154 9.24 19.81 -2.10
CA MET A 154 7.77 19.84 -2.06
C MET A 154 7.21 18.44 -2.37
N PHE A 155 7.62 17.82 -3.48
CA PHE A 155 7.21 16.47 -3.84
C PHE A 155 7.44 15.45 -2.71
N VAL A 156 8.62 15.45 -2.07
CA VAL A 156 8.93 14.53 -0.97
C VAL A 156 8.05 14.81 0.26
N TYR A 157 7.90 16.07 0.65
CA TYR A 157 7.05 16.46 1.78
C TYR A 157 5.60 16.00 1.59
N ILE A 158 5.06 16.27 0.41
CA ILE A 158 3.73 15.86 -0.03
C ILE A 158 3.58 14.35 0.03
N ALA A 159 4.53 13.61 -0.54
CA ALA A 159 4.49 12.16 -0.56
C ALA A 159 4.46 11.57 0.86
N ILE A 160 5.30 12.09 1.75
CA ILE A 160 5.33 11.66 3.16
C ILE A 160 4.01 11.99 3.86
N ASN A 161 3.48 13.20 3.65
CA ASN A 161 2.20 13.62 4.23
C ASN A 161 1.04 12.72 3.76
N ASN A 162 0.95 12.43 2.46
CA ASN A 162 -0.09 11.58 1.89
C ASN A 162 0.02 10.12 2.39
N ILE A 163 1.24 9.59 2.54
CA ILE A 163 1.45 8.26 3.15
C ILE A 163 0.98 8.26 4.60
N PHE A 164 1.31 9.30 5.37
CA PHE A 164 0.87 9.42 6.76
C PHE A 164 -0.65 9.50 6.88
N ILE A 165 -1.30 10.36 6.09
CA ILE A 165 -2.77 10.49 6.07
C ILE A 165 -3.43 9.19 5.63
N ALA A 166 -2.91 8.52 4.60
CA ALA A 166 -3.44 7.24 4.14
C ALA A 166 -3.34 6.15 5.22
N PHE A 167 -2.20 6.07 5.91
CA PHE A 167 -2.02 5.16 7.04
C PHE A 167 -3.02 5.46 8.17
N MET A 168 -3.23 6.73 8.48
CA MET A 168 -4.26 7.14 9.43
C MET A 168 -5.65 6.73 8.92
N PHE A 169 -6.02 6.96 7.67
CA PHE A 169 -7.33 6.55 7.17
C PHE A 169 -7.60 5.04 7.33
N VAL A 170 -6.58 4.20 7.14
CA VAL A 170 -6.64 2.76 7.42
C VAL A 170 -6.88 2.49 8.90
N LEU A 171 -6.12 3.14 9.79
CA LEU A 171 -6.30 3.01 11.23
C LEU A 171 -7.71 3.46 11.69
N GLY A 172 -8.26 4.49 11.06
CA GLY A 172 -9.58 5.04 11.36
C GLY A 172 -10.70 4.05 11.04
N GLY A 173 -10.45 3.15 10.08
CA GLY A 173 -11.35 2.05 9.75
C GLY A 173 -11.59 1.09 10.93
N PHE A 174 -10.59 0.85 11.79
CA PHE A 174 -10.76 0.03 12.99
C PHE A 174 -11.66 0.70 14.05
N LEU A 175 -11.81 2.01 13.97
CA LEU A 175 -12.66 2.83 14.84
C LEU A 175 -14.00 3.15 14.16
N LEU A 176 -14.56 2.15 13.47
CA LEU A 176 -15.83 2.23 12.72
C LEU A 176 -15.84 3.30 11.60
N GLY A 177 -14.68 3.75 11.15
CA GLY A 177 -14.55 4.78 10.12
C GLY A 177 -14.87 6.21 10.59
N ILE A 178 -15.14 6.42 11.88
CA ILE A 178 -15.43 7.76 12.42
C ILE A 178 -14.26 8.72 12.18
N PRO A 179 -12.98 8.37 12.49
CA PRO A 179 -11.85 9.25 12.24
C PRO A 179 -11.47 9.40 10.76
N THR A 180 -12.04 8.58 9.88
CA THR A 180 -11.88 8.71 8.42
C THR A 180 -12.86 9.76 7.89
N LEU A 181 -14.08 9.80 8.42
CA LEU A 181 -15.12 10.76 8.04
C LEU A 181 -14.90 12.13 8.71
N PHE A 182 -14.55 12.14 9.99
CA PHE A 182 -14.41 13.33 10.82
C PHE A 182 -12.98 13.46 11.36
N ARG A 183 -12.68 14.62 11.95
CA ARG A 183 -11.38 14.90 12.56
C ARG A 183 -11.02 13.85 13.60
N TRP A 184 -9.75 13.42 13.57
CA TRP A 184 -9.24 12.44 14.52
C TRP A 184 -9.34 12.96 15.96
N PRO A 185 -9.97 12.22 16.90
CA PRO A 185 -10.24 12.73 18.24
C PRO A 185 -8.97 12.94 19.07
N VAL A 186 -7.97 12.07 18.89
CA VAL A 186 -6.71 12.10 19.66
C VAL A 186 -5.62 12.88 18.91
N LEU A 187 -5.32 12.47 17.68
CA LEU A 187 -4.19 12.99 16.91
C LEU A 187 -4.52 14.25 16.10
N LYS A 188 -5.79 14.70 16.11
CA LYS A 188 -6.29 15.86 15.36
C LYS A 188 -5.98 15.83 13.85
N VAL A 189 -5.77 14.64 13.27
CA VAL A 189 -5.58 14.45 11.84
C VAL A 189 -6.88 14.78 11.11
N ALA A 190 -6.76 15.48 9.99
CA ALA A 190 -7.90 15.87 9.16
C ALA A 190 -8.59 14.64 8.56
N GLY A 191 -9.92 14.58 8.70
CA GLY A 191 -10.77 13.60 8.02
C GLY A 191 -11.40 14.17 6.75
N LEU A 192 -12.27 13.39 6.10
CA LEU A 192 -13.01 13.83 4.91
C LEU A 192 -13.82 15.12 5.13
N TRP A 193 -14.39 15.30 6.33
CA TRP A 193 -15.09 16.53 6.74
C TRP A 193 -14.19 17.76 6.65
N ASP A 194 -13.00 17.69 7.25
CA ASP A 194 -12.07 18.81 7.28
C ASP A 194 -11.56 19.14 5.88
N THR A 195 -11.12 18.14 5.13
CA THR A 195 -10.64 18.31 3.76
C THR A 195 -11.73 18.82 2.82
N GLY A 196 -12.96 18.30 2.96
CA GLY A 196 -14.09 18.70 2.15
C GLY A 196 -14.50 20.15 2.40
N MET A 197 -14.69 20.54 3.67
CA MET A 197 -14.98 21.92 4.03
C MET A 197 -13.87 22.87 3.59
N MET A 198 -12.61 22.52 3.85
CA MET A 198 -11.46 23.32 3.42
C MET A 198 -11.48 23.53 1.91
N LEU A 199 -11.65 22.46 1.12
CA LEU A 199 -11.71 22.56 -0.34
C LEU A 199 -12.89 23.43 -0.82
N GLY A 200 -14.06 23.27 -0.21
CA GLY A 200 -15.26 24.06 -0.55
C GLY A 200 -15.07 25.55 -0.28
N THR A 201 -14.65 25.89 0.94
CA THR A 201 -14.35 27.26 1.36
C THR A 201 -13.26 27.87 0.49
N PHE A 202 -12.21 27.10 0.23
CA PHE A 202 -11.08 27.50 -0.59
C PHE A 202 -11.51 27.83 -2.02
N GLN A 203 -12.25 26.94 -2.68
CA GLN A 203 -12.75 27.21 -4.02
C GLN A 203 -13.68 28.41 -4.03
N TYR A 204 -14.60 28.51 -3.07
CA TYR A 204 -15.50 29.66 -2.98
C TYR A 204 -14.74 30.99 -2.96
N MET A 205 -13.65 31.11 -2.19
CA MET A 205 -12.83 32.32 -2.12
C MET A 205 -12.27 32.75 -3.48
N PHE A 206 -11.87 31.83 -4.35
CA PHE A 206 -11.42 32.18 -5.71
C PHE A 206 -12.60 32.44 -6.66
N PHE A 207 -13.71 31.72 -6.49
CA PHE A 207 -14.92 31.95 -7.29
C PHE A 207 -15.54 33.33 -7.02
N SER A 208 -15.54 33.80 -5.77
CA SER A 208 -16.03 35.15 -5.40
C SER A 208 -15.20 36.27 -6.02
N HIS A 209 -13.91 36.04 -6.28
CA HIS A 209 -13.00 36.97 -6.95
C HIS A 209 -12.96 36.83 -8.48
N GLY A 210 -13.86 36.05 -9.08
CA GLY A 210 -13.89 35.82 -10.54
C GLY A 210 -12.73 34.96 -11.06
N LEU A 211 -12.04 34.23 -10.18
CA LEU A 211 -10.86 33.42 -10.48
C LEU A 211 -11.14 31.90 -10.46
N GLY A 212 -12.38 31.47 -10.23
CA GLY A 212 -12.73 30.07 -9.99
C GLY A 212 -12.28 29.06 -11.05
N ILE A 213 -12.44 29.36 -12.35
CA ILE A 213 -11.97 28.44 -13.41
C ILE A 213 -10.43 28.38 -13.42
N LYS A 214 -9.76 29.52 -13.22
CA LYS A 214 -8.30 29.58 -13.16
C LYS A 214 -7.77 28.83 -11.94
N SER A 215 -8.44 28.92 -10.79
CA SER A 215 -8.03 28.22 -9.57
C SER A 215 -8.13 26.71 -9.74
N ILE A 216 -9.19 26.19 -10.39
CA ILE A 216 -9.27 24.76 -10.70
C ILE A 216 -8.09 24.31 -11.57
N LEU A 217 -7.83 25.03 -12.67
CA LEU A 217 -6.77 24.65 -13.61
C LEU A 217 -5.38 24.74 -13.00
N VAL A 218 -5.08 25.82 -12.27
CA VAL A 218 -3.74 26.02 -11.72
C VAL A 218 -3.50 25.08 -10.54
N ILE A 219 -4.44 25.01 -9.60
CA ILE A 219 -4.19 24.38 -8.30
C ILE A 219 -4.21 22.87 -8.39
N TRP A 220 -5.10 22.31 -9.23
CA TRP A 220 -5.20 20.85 -9.36
C TRP A 220 -4.03 20.27 -10.15
N ILE A 221 -3.38 21.08 -11.00
CA ILE A 221 -2.16 20.70 -11.73
C ILE A 221 -0.91 20.86 -10.84
N HIS A 222 -0.88 21.89 -9.98
CA HIS A 222 0.21 22.12 -9.03
C HIS A 222 0.13 21.21 -7.80
N GLY A 223 -0.50 20.04 -7.93
CA GLY A 223 -0.83 19.10 -6.85
C GLY A 223 0.11 19.21 -5.66
N THR A 224 -0.47 19.68 -4.55
CA THR A 224 0.08 19.48 -3.20
C THR A 224 0.24 18.00 -2.88
#